data_AF-A0A0W0R5N9-F1
#
_entry.id   AF-A0A0W0R5N9-F1
#
_cell.length_a   1.000
_cell.length_b   1.000
_cell.length_c   1.000
_cell.angle_alpha   90.00
_cell.angle_beta   90.00
_cell.angle_gamma   90.00
#
_symmetry.space_group_name_H-M   'P 1'
#
loop_
_entity.id
_entity.type
_entity.pdbx_description
1 polymer ?
#
loop_
_entity_poly.entity_id
_entity_poly.type
_entity_poly.pdbx_seq_one_letter_code
_entity_poly.pdbx_strand_id
1 'polypeptide(L)'
;MFHEKKVIIYKEIIQYLLDSTKYSLQRIANLSNSPVAYLQMIHQFNRLPRESKVELNLLKLFLTVIDMELKGEWKARLTLE
;
A
#
# COMPACT_ATOMS: atom_id res chain seq x y z
N MET A 1 20.67 5.25 -6.91
CA MET A 1 20.19 6.39 -6.09
C MET A 1 18.69 6.70 -6.22
N PHE A 2 18.16 7.20 -7.36
CA PHE A 2 16.72 7.54 -7.45
C PHE A 2 15.78 6.32 -7.34
N HIS A 3 16.14 5.21 -7.98
CA HIS A 3 15.33 3.99 -7.94
C HIS A 3 15.29 3.37 -6.54
N GLU A 4 16.41 3.38 -5.80
CA GLU A 4 16.47 2.88 -4.42
C GLU A 4 15.61 3.73 -3.49
N LYS A 5 15.69 5.07 -3.60
CA LYS A 5 14.81 5.98 -2.84
C LYS A 5 13.33 5.71 -3.14
N LYS A 6 13.00 5.49 -4.42
CA LYS A 6 11.63 5.24 -4.86
C LYS A 6 11.09 3.90 -4.33
N VAL A 7 11.89 2.84 -4.35
CA VAL A 7 11.57 1.55 -3.71
C VAL A 7 11.25 1.74 -2.23
N ILE A 8 12.11 2.46 -1.51
CA ILE A 8 11.95 2.68 -0.07
C ILE A 8 10.62 3.37 0.20
N ILE A 9 10.27 4.42 -0.55
CA ILE A 9 8.98 5.12 -0.40
C ILE A 9 7.79 4.16 -0.53
N TYR A 10 7.77 3.32 -1.59
CA TYR A 10 6.65 2.38 -1.77
C TYR A 10 6.63 1.27 -0.73
N LYS A 11 7.79 0.84 -0.24
CA LYS A 11 7.87 -0.11 0.86
C LYS A 11 7.27 0.48 2.13
N GLU A 12 7.64 1.71 2.48
CA GLU A 12 7.09 2.40 3.65
C GLU A 12 5.57 2.65 3.51
N ILE A 13 5.08 2.94 2.30
CA ILE A 13 3.62 3.01 2.04
C ILE A 13 2.94 1.66 2.30
N ILE A 14 3.49 0.56 1.79
CA ILE A 14 2.94 -0.77 2.03
C ILE A 14 2.95 -1.06 3.54
N GLN A 15 4.05 -0.75 4.23
CA GLN A 15 4.18 -0.97 5.66
C GLN A 15 3.16 -0.16 6.46
N TYR A 16 3.03 1.14 6.16
CA TYR A 16 2.00 1.98 6.77
C TYR A 16 0.60 1.40 6.54
N LEU A 17 0.29 0.92 5.32
CA LEU A 17 -1.01 0.32 5.04
C LEU A 17 -1.23 -0.95 5.87
N LEU A 18 -0.23 -1.83 5.99
CA LEU A 18 -0.32 -3.02 6.84
C LEU A 18 -0.63 -2.64 8.30
N ASP A 19 0.10 -1.67 8.83
CA ASP A 19 0.05 -1.30 10.25
C ASP A 19 -1.20 -0.50 10.61
N SER A 20 -1.59 0.46 9.76
CA SER A 20 -2.76 1.32 10.01
C SER A 20 -4.08 0.62 9.74
N THR A 21 -4.10 -0.35 8.80
CA THR A 21 -5.35 -0.96 8.37
C THR A 21 -5.60 -2.37 8.89
N LYS A 22 -4.57 -3.04 9.43
CA LYS A 22 -4.58 -4.49 9.71
C LYS A 22 -4.86 -5.37 8.48
N TYR A 23 -4.86 -4.81 7.27
CA TYR A 23 -5.02 -5.58 6.05
C TYR A 23 -3.81 -6.50 5.84
N SER A 24 -4.06 -7.68 5.31
CA SER A 24 -2.99 -8.52 4.78
C SER A 24 -2.40 -7.90 3.50
N LEU A 25 -1.17 -8.28 3.16
CA LEU A 25 -0.54 -7.86 1.90
C LEU A 25 -1.40 -8.25 0.68
N GLN A 26 -2.08 -9.41 0.75
CA GLN A 26 -3.03 -9.85 -0.27
C GLN A 26 -4.23 -8.92 -0.39
N ARG A 27 -4.79 -8.45 0.74
CA ARG A 27 -5.92 -7.52 0.73
C ARG A 27 -5.51 -6.17 0.14
N ILE A 28 -4.32 -5.67 0.48
CA ILE A 28 -3.76 -4.44 -0.12
C ILE A 28 -3.58 -4.61 -1.64
N ALA A 29 -3.05 -5.75 -2.09
CA ALA A 29 -2.89 -6.07 -3.50
C ALA A 29 -4.24 -6.03 -4.26
N ASN A 30 -5.26 -6.67 -3.67
CA ASN A 30 -6.61 -6.68 -4.25
C ASN A 30 -7.22 -5.26 -4.31
N LEU A 31 -7.10 -4.47 -3.24
CA LEU A 31 -7.63 -3.10 -3.18
C LEU A 31 -6.89 -2.13 -4.11
N SER A 32 -5.59 -2.34 -4.32
CA SER A 32 -4.78 -1.58 -5.27
C SER A 32 -4.82 -2.16 -6.70
N ASN A 33 -5.73 -3.10 -6.99
CA ASN A 33 -5.86 -3.75 -8.30
C ASN A 33 -4.49 -4.15 -8.88
N SER A 34 -3.65 -4.76 -8.05
CA SER A 34 -2.26 -5.08 -8.35
C SER A 34 -1.98 -6.54 -7.99
N PRO A 35 -1.21 -7.28 -8.79
CA PRO A 35 -0.75 -8.62 -8.41
C PRO A 35 0.00 -8.59 -7.08
N VAL A 36 -0.34 -9.50 -6.15
CA VAL A 36 0.33 -9.60 -4.84
C VAL A 36 1.83 -9.82 -4.97
N ALA A 37 2.27 -10.52 -6.02
CA ALA A 37 3.68 -10.75 -6.33
C ALA A 37 4.47 -9.45 -6.50
N TYR A 38 3.85 -8.39 -7.04
CA TYR A 38 4.52 -7.10 -7.20
C TYR A 38 4.65 -6.35 -5.87
N LEU A 39 3.64 -6.44 -4.99
CA LEU A 39 3.76 -5.89 -3.65
C LEU A 39 4.80 -6.67 -2.82
N GLN A 40 4.90 -7.98 -2.99
CA GLN A 40 5.96 -8.80 -2.40
C GLN A 40 7.34 -8.38 -2.91
N MET A 41 7.51 -8.14 -4.22
CA MET A 41 8.76 -7.63 -4.79
C MET A 41 9.21 -6.31 -4.14
N ILE A 42 8.28 -5.38 -3.93
CA ILE A 42 8.59 -4.10 -3.30
C ILE A 42 8.90 -4.29 -1.81
N HIS A 43 8.01 -4.95 -1.07
CA HIS A 43 8.04 -5.03 0.39
C HIS A 43 9.15 -5.93 0.92
N GLN A 44 9.35 -7.10 0.29
CA GLN A 44 10.28 -8.12 0.77
C GLN A 44 11.64 -8.05 0.06
N PHE A 45 11.64 -7.74 -1.24
CA PHE A 45 12.84 -7.80 -2.07
C PHE A 45 13.43 -6.44 -2.45
N ASN A 46 12.82 -5.33 -2.02
CA ASN A 46 13.23 -3.96 -2.35
C ASN A 46 13.40 -3.77 -3.89
N ARG A 47 12.47 -4.31 -4.69
CA ARG A 47 12.50 -4.22 -6.15
C ARG A 47 11.21 -3.62 -6.69
N LEU A 48 11.33 -2.70 -7.64
CA LEU A 48 10.17 -2.19 -8.36
C LEU A 48 9.75 -3.17 -9.46
N PRO A 49 8.45 -3.43 -9.63
CA PRO A 49 7.97 -4.04 -10.86
C PRO A 49 8.29 -3.12 -12.03
N ARG A 50 8.53 -3.70 -13.22
CA ARG A 50 8.70 -2.92 -14.46
C ARG A 50 7.40 -2.21 -14.89
N GLU A 51 6.28 -2.60 -14.29
CA GLU A 51 4.95 -2.14 -14.62
C GLU A 51 4.55 -0.93 -13.75
N SER A 52 4.54 0.25 -14.36
CA SER A 52 4.31 1.54 -13.67
C SER A 52 2.91 1.70 -13.07
N LYS A 53 1.91 0.95 -13.56
CA LYS A 53 0.52 1.02 -13.06
C LYS A 53 0.40 0.61 -11.58
N VAL A 54 1.25 -0.32 -11.13
CA VAL A 54 1.27 -0.79 -9.74
C VAL A 54 1.57 0.36 -8.79
N GLU A 55 2.55 1.20 -9.14
CA GLU A 55 2.95 2.35 -8.33
C GLU A 55 1.79 3.35 -8.20
N LEU A 56 1.12 3.68 -9.32
CA LEU A 56 -0.01 4.60 -9.32
C LEU A 56 -1.19 4.06 -8.51
N ASN A 57 -1.50 2.78 -8.62
CA ASN A 57 -2.62 2.21 -7.88
C ASN A 57 -2.32 2.11 -6.38
N LEU A 58 -1.08 1.78 -6.01
CA LEU A 58 -0.64 1.78 -4.62
C LEU A 58 -0.73 3.18 -4.00
N LEU A 59 -0.29 4.22 -4.73
CA LEU A 59 -0.42 5.61 -4.28
C LEU A 59 -1.88 6.04 -4.11
N LYS A 60 -2.76 5.66 -5.03
CA LYS A 60 -4.20 5.94 -4.91
C LYS A 60 -4.79 5.31 -3.65
N LEU A 61 -4.47 4.04 -3.39
CA LEU A 61 -4.94 3.34 -2.18
C LEU A 61 -4.43 4.04 -0.91
N PHE A 62 -3.15 4.43 -0.89
CA PHE A 62 -2.56 5.17 0.22
C PHE A 62 -3.32 6.48 0.50
N LEU A 63 -3.57 7.29 -0.53
CA LEU A 63 -4.33 8.52 -0.39
C LEU A 63 -5.76 8.27 0.11
N THR A 64 -6.43 7.22 -0.38
CA THR A 64 -7.77 6.85 0.10
C THR A 64 -7.77 6.49 1.58
N VAL A 65 -6.78 5.73 2.06
CA VAL A 65 -6.70 5.37 3.49
C VAL A 65 -6.45 6.60 4.36
N ILE A 66 -5.54 7.50 3.93
CA ILE A 66 -5.29 8.77 4.64
C ILE A 66 -6.55 9.64 4.69
N ASP A 67 -7.28 9.76 3.58
CA ASP A 67 -8.53 10.51 3.53
C ASP A 67 -9.58 9.93 4.49
N MET A 68 -9.74 8.60 4.54
CA MET A 68 -10.62 7.91 5.48
C MET A 68 -10.21 8.11 6.94
N GLU A 69 -8.90 8.13 7.23
CA GLU A 69 -8.37 8.39 8.56
C GLU A 69 -8.69 9.82 9.01
N LEU A 70 -8.45 10.82 8.14
CA LEU A 70 -8.72 12.22 8.41
C LEU A 70 -10.21 12.51 8.63
N LYS A 71 -11.09 11.80 7.92
CA LYS A 71 -12.55 11.90 8.09
C LYS A 71 -13.07 11.17 9.33
N GLY A 72 -12.23 10.42 10.04
CA GLY A 72 -12.63 9.58 11.17
C GLY A 72 -13.42 8.32 10.77
N GLU A 73 -13.64 8.10 9.48
CA GLU A 73 -14.34 6.94 8.91
C GLU A 73 -13.56 5.64 9.15
N TRP A 74 -12.24 5.73 9.29
CA TRP A 74 -11.38 4.58 9.53
C TRP A 74 -11.63 3.94 10.91
N LYS A 75 -11.67 4.76 11.97
CA LYS A 75 -11.92 4.29 13.34
C LYS A 75 -13.30 3.67 13.48
N ALA A 76 -14.30 4.22 12.79
CA ALA A 76 -15.67 3.70 12.79
C ALA A 76 -15.77 2.28 12.19
N ARG A 77 -14.89 1.94 11.23
CA ARG A 77 -14.85 0.59 10.62
C ARG A 77 -14.17 -0.46 11.51
N LEU A 78 -13.08 -0.09 12.19
CA LEU A 78 -12.35 -1.00 13.07
C LEU A 78 -13.11 -1.38 14.36
N THR A 79 -14.14 -0.63 14.74
CA THR A 79 -14.99 -0.92 15.90
C THR A 79 -16.19 -1.82 15.58
N LEU A 80 -16.39 -2.18 14.31
CA LEU A 80 -17.53 -2.97 13.83
C LEU A 80 -17.15 -4.42 13.42
N GLU A 81 -15.89 -4.80 13.58
CA GLU A 81 -15.38 -6.18 13.43
C GLU A 81 -15.07 -6.79 14.81
#